data_AF-A0AA43JSH3-F1
#
_entry.id   AF-A0AA43JSH3-F1
#
_cell.length_a   1.000
_cell.length_b   1.000
_cell.length_c   1.000
_cell.angle_alpha   90.00
_cell.angle_beta   90.00
_cell.angle_gamma   90.00
#
_symmetry.space_group_name_H-M   'P 1'
#
loop_
_entity.id
_entity.type
_entity.pdbx_description
1 polymer ?
#
loop_
_entity_poly.entity_id
_entity_poly.type
_entity_poly.pdbx_seq_one_letter_code
_entity_poly.pdbx_strand_id
1 'polypeptide(L)'
;MISFLHRTALLPLVFVLACGGDDASQASQPAQASGTAASQPAVGSDLTATELEQGLGPVRDMVLGEIDPALAEEGSAAFVTRCSACHKMEDRYVGPELGTVLSRRRPEFVMNMILNATEMVERHPAVRELLAQFYTPMPVQVTDQAEARAILEYLRASQIEVEAATEAGDPTS
;
A
#
# COMPACT_ATOMS: atom_id res chain seq x y z
N MET A 1 -52.27 24.01 9.47
CA MET A 1 -52.36 24.68 8.15
C MET A 1 -51.89 26.12 8.33
N ILE A 2 -50.59 26.38 8.14
CA ILE A 2 -50.07 27.74 8.05
C ILE A 2 -49.14 27.75 6.84
N SER A 3 -49.60 28.50 5.84
CA SER A 3 -48.98 28.74 4.56
C SER A 3 -47.84 29.75 4.74
N PHE A 4 -46.64 29.44 4.25
CA PHE A 4 -45.64 30.46 3.93
C PHE A 4 -45.08 30.19 2.54
N LEU A 5 -45.59 31.03 1.65
CA LEU A 5 -45.31 31.20 0.24
C LEU A 5 -44.11 32.17 0.09
N HIS A 6 -43.36 32.02 -1.01
CA HIS A 6 -42.29 32.90 -1.54
C HIS A 6 -40.89 32.67 -0.96
N ARG A 7 -39.83 32.50 -1.76
CA ARG A 7 -39.51 33.27 -2.96
C ARG A 7 -38.39 32.56 -3.76
N THR A 8 -38.68 32.23 -5.01
CA THR A 8 -37.70 31.93 -6.05
C THR A 8 -36.89 33.19 -6.37
N ALA A 9 -35.57 33.05 -6.55
CA ALA A 9 -34.76 34.01 -7.30
C ALA A 9 -33.74 33.24 -8.15
N LEU A 10 -34.17 32.90 -9.36
CA LEU A 10 -33.34 32.51 -10.49
C LEU A 10 -32.75 33.80 -11.07
N LEU A 11 -31.42 33.91 -11.22
CA LEU A 11 -30.78 35.07 -11.86
C LEU A 11 -29.87 34.60 -13.02
N PRO A 12 -29.94 35.23 -14.22
CA PRO A 12 -29.55 34.62 -15.48
C PRO A 12 -28.11 34.89 -15.95
N LEU A 13 -27.71 34.02 -16.87
CA LEU A 13 -26.68 34.12 -17.91
C LEU A 13 -26.67 35.48 -18.64
N VAL A 14 -25.49 36.12 -18.79
CA VAL A 14 -25.23 37.19 -19.77
C VAL A 14 -23.87 36.99 -20.46
N PHE A 15 -23.90 37.33 -21.76
CA PHE A 15 -23.04 37.05 -22.89
C PHE A 15 -21.61 37.65 -22.91
N VAL A 16 -20.72 36.83 -23.48
CA VAL A 16 -19.64 37.06 -24.47
C VAL A 16 -19.30 38.49 -24.89
N LEU A 17 -18.00 38.82 -24.85
CA LEU A 17 -17.36 39.72 -25.82
C LEU A 17 -16.06 39.10 -26.33
N ALA A 18 -16.06 38.79 -27.62
CA ALA A 18 -14.88 38.48 -28.42
C ALA A 18 -14.31 39.79 -28.99
N CYS A 19 -12.98 39.91 -29.01
CA CYS A 19 -12.27 40.76 -29.96
C CYS A 19 -10.87 40.18 -30.17
N GLY A 20 -10.52 39.92 -31.44
CA GLY A 20 -9.19 39.52 -31.87
C GLY A 20 -8.32 40.71 -32.29
N GLY A 21 -7.02 40.46 -32.42
CA GLY A 21 -6.04 41.41 -32.96
C GLY A 21 -4.65 40.77 -33.02
N ASP A 22 -4.16 40.55 -34.24
CA ASP A 22 -2.84 40.01 -34.62
C ASP A 22 -1.68 40.99 -34.38
N ASP A 23 -0.51 40.40 -34.10
CA ASP A 23 0.90 40.82 -34.31
C ASP A 23 1.39 42.26 -34.03
N ALA A 24 2.31 42.39 -33.06
CA ALA A 24 3.76 42.53 -33.32
C ALA A 24 4.55 43.02 -32.10
N SER A 25 5.61 42.25 -31.78
CA SER A 25 6.89 42.70 -31.21
C SER A 25 6.91 43.38 -29.84
N GLN A 26 7.33 42.66 -28.79
CA GLN A 26 8.40 43.15 -27.90
C GLN A 26 9.22 41.98 -27.29
N ALA A 27 10.50 42.00 -27.65
CA ALA A 27 11.67 41.64 -26.85
C ALA A 27 11.76 40.21 -26.27
N SER A 28 12.52 39.40 -26.99
CA SER A 28 13.32 38.28 -26.51
C SER A 28 13.93 38.53 -25.12
N GLN A 29 13.51 37.76 -24.12
CA GLN A 29 14.33 37.48 -22.95
C GLN A 29 14.96 36.10 -23.12
N PRO A 30 16.30 35.96 -23.08
CA PRO A 30 16.92 34.67 -22.90
C PRO A 30 16.84 34.33 -21.41
N ALA A 31 15.71 33.75 -20.97
CA ALA A 31 15.65 33.10 -19.67
C ALA A 31 16.48 31.83 -19.77
N GLN A 32 17.67 31.91 -19.18
CA GLN A 32 18.65 30.84 -19.13
C GLN A 32 18.04 29.54 -18.61
N ALA A 33 18.11 28.51 -19.45
CA ALA A 33 18.10 27.13 -19.01
C ALA A 33 19.38 26.89 -18.21
N SER A 34 19.30 26.94 -16.88
CA SER A 34 20.30 26.38 -15.96
C SER A 34 19.66 26.21 -14.59
N GLY A 35 18.69 25.31 -14.52
CA GLY A 35 18.40 24.59 -13.29
C GLY A 35 19.02 23.22 -13.43
N THR A 36 20.17 22.99 -12.82
CA THR A 36 20.65 21.64 -12.55
C THR A 36 19.60 21.03 -11.62
N ALA A 37 18.62 20.31 -12.18
CA ALA A 37 17.78 19.44 -11.42
C ALA A 37 18.71 18.40 -10.80
N ALA A 38 19.13 18.64 -9.55
CA ALA A 38 19.72 17.61 -8.72
C ALA A 38 18.72 16.46 -8.75
N SER A 39 19.07 15.39 -9.46
CA SER A 39 18.26 14.18 -9.50
C SER A 39 18.10 13.74 -8.06
N GLN A 40 16.87 13.77 -7.54
CA GLN A 40 16.61 13.15 -6.25
C GLN A 40 17.05 11.69 -6.36
N PRO A 41 17.80 11.16 -5.37
CA PRO A 41 18.19 9.77 -5.39
C PRO A 41 16.95 8.90 -5.56
N ALA A 42 17.03 7.91 -6.45
CA ALA A 42 15.95 6.98 -6.66
C ALA A 42 15.59 6.30 -5.33
N VAL A 43 14.30 6.13 -5.08
CA VAL A 43 13.79 5.45 -3.88
C VAL A 43 14.47 4.09 -3.73
N GLY A 44 15.08 3.85 -2.57
CA GLY A 44 15.76 2.59 -2.28
C GLY A 44 17.17 2.46 -2.84
N SER A 45 17.73 3.51 -3.47
CA SER A 45 19.12 3.50 -4.00
C SER A 45 20.19 3.39 -2.91
N ASP A 46 19.83 3.64 -1.66
CA ASP A 46 20.66 3.49 -0.47
C ASP A 46 20.54 2.11 0.21
N LEU A 47 19.62 1.25 -0.25
CA LEU A 47 19.35 -0.04 0.37
C LEU A 47 20.29 -1.14 -0.16
N THR A 48 20.73 -2.00 0.75
CA THR A 48 21.45 -3.22 0.41
C THR A 48 20.55 -4.24 -0.27
N ALA A 49 21.13 -5.21 -0.98
CA ALA A 49 20.37 -6.32 -1.56
C ALA A 49 19.55 -7.07 -0.50
N THR A 50 20.11 -7.29 0.69
CA THR A 50 19.42 -7.92 1.82
C THR A 50 18.21 -7.11 2.27
N GLU A 51 18.32 -5.78 2.37
CA GLU A 51 17.20 -4.91 2.75
C GLU A 51 16.10 -4.85 1.69
N LEU A 52 16.47 -4.99 0.41
CA LEU A 52 15.50 -5.08 -0.69
C LEU A 52 14.71 -6.40 -0.67
N GLU A 53 15.32 -7.49 -0.18
CA GLU A 53 14.68 -8.81 -0.11
C GLU A 53 13.92 -9.05 1.21
N GLN A 54 14.52 -8.68 2.34
CA GLN A 54 14.01 -8.95 3.69
C GLN A 54 13.28 -7.73 4.29
N GLY A 55 13.28 -6.58 3.63
CA GLY A 55 12.72 -5.35 4.17
C GLY A 55 13.62 -4.67 5.21
N LEU A 56 13.16 -3.50 5.65
CA LEU A 56 13.78 -2.63 6.65
C LEU A 56 13.18 -2.94 8.01
N GLY A 57 13.98 -3.47 8.92
CA GLY A 57 13.55 -3.74 10.28
C GLY A 57 14.46 -4.69 11.04
N PRO A 58 14.06 -5.07 12.26
CA PRO A 58 14.88 -5.84 13.20
C PRO A 58 14.96 -7.33 12.85
N VAL A 59 14.08 -7.85 11.99
CA VAL A 59 14.01 -9.29 11.69
C VAL A 59 14.91 -9.62 10.51
N ARG A 60 15.83 -10.57 10.71
CA ARG A 60 16.81 -11.05 9.71
C ARG A 60 16.94 -12.57 9.81
N ASP A 61 17.32 -13.19 8.69
CA ASP A 61 17.76 -14.58 8.57
C ASP A 61 16.87 -15.59 9.32
N MET A 62 15.57 -15.51 9.04
CA MET A 62 14.58 -16.33 9.73
C MET A 62 14.56 -17.75 9.15
N VAL A 63 14.58 -18.74 10.04
CA VAL A 63 14.36 -20.14 9.70
C VAL A 63 12.98 -20.55 10.23
N LEU A 64 12.16 -21.10 9.35
CA LEU A 64 10.82 -21.59 9.67
C LEU A 64 10.82 -23.12 9.71
N GLY A 65 10.20 -23.68 10.74
CA GLY A 65 9.97 -25.12 10.87
C GLY A 65 8.62 -25.54 10.28
N GLU A 66 8.11 -26.68 10.74
CA GLU A 66 6.73 -27.09 10.49
C GLU A 66 5.73 -26.03 10.98
N ILE A 67 4.51 -26.07 10.45
CA ILE A 67 3.43 -25.19 10.92
C ILE A 67 3.07 -25.58 12.35
N ASP A 68 3.04 -24.59 13.24
CA ASP A 68 2.52 -24.72 14.59
C ASP A 68 1.04 -24.27 14.61
N PRO A 69 0.09 -25.20 14.76
CA PRO A 69 -1.35 -24.87 14.75
C PRO A 69 -1.77 -23.96 15.90
N ALA A 70 -1.15 -24.07 17.07
CA ALA A 70 -1.50 -23.24 18.22
C ALA A 70 -1.05 -21.80 18.00
N LEU A 71 0.15 -21.62 17.44
CA LEU A 71 0.66 -20.30 17.08
C LEU A 71 -0.12 -19.68 15.91
N ALA A 72 -0.57 -20.50 14.95
CA ALA A 72 -1.46 -20.05 13.87
C ALA A 72 -2.82 -19.57 14.40
N GLU A 73 -3.40 -20.26 15.38
CA GLU A 73 -4.65 -19.84 16.01
C GLU A 73 -4.49 -18.52 16.79
N GLU A 74 -3.39 -18.36 17.53
CA GLU A 74 -3.04 -17.08 18.17
C GLU A 74 -2.89 -15.96 17.12
N GLY A 75 -2.20 -16.27 16.02
CA GLY A 75 -2.03 -15.38 14.89
C GLY A 75 -3.33 -14.97 14.22
N SER A 76 -4.29 -15.88 14.11
CA SER A 76 -5.63 -15.63 13.56
C SER A 76 -6.37 -14.60 14.43
N ALA A 77 -6.37 -14.78 15.75
CA ALA A 77 -6.98 -13.83 16.67
C ALA A 77 -6.31 -12.45 16.60
N ALA A 78 -4.98 -12.41 16.54
CA ALA A 78 -4.23 -11.17 16.35
C ALA A 78 -4.56 -10.51 14.99
N PHE A 79 -4.62 -11.29 13.90
CA PHE A 79 -4.95 -10.80 12.57
C PHE A 79 -6.33 -10.15 12.52
N VAL A 80 -7.34 -10.79 13.13
CA VAL A 80 -8.69 -10.24 13.22
C VAL A 80 -8.68 -8.85 13.87
N THR A 81 -7.93 -8.68 14.97
CA THR A 81 -7.92 -7.40 15.69
C THR A 81 -7.01 -6.33 15.08
N ARG A 82 -5.90 -6.72 14.44
CA ARG A 82 -4.86 -5.80 13.96
C ARG A 82 -4.91 -5.52 12.46
N CYS A 83 -5.38 -6.48 11.67
CA CYS A 83 -5.15 -6.49 10.22
C CYS A 83 -6.45 -6.57 9.40
N SER A 84 -7.48 -7.26 9.89
CA SER A 84 -8.69 -7.56 9.11
C SER A 84 -9.50 -6.33 8.68
N ALA A 85 -9.35 -5.21 9.39
CA ALA A 85 -9.98 -3.95 9.02
C ALA A 85 -9.48 -3.40 7.67
N CYS A 86 -8.29 -3.82 7.22
CA CYS A 86 -7.68 -3.35 5.99
C CYS A 86 -7.36 -4.46 4.98
N HIS A 87 -7.11 -5.68 5.45
CA HIS A 87 -6.68 -6.79 4.62
C HIS A 87 -7.68 -7.93 4.62
N LYS A 88 -7.81 -8.58 3.46
CA LYS A 88 -8.48 -9.85 3.27
C LYS A 88 -7.47 -10.90 2.79
N MET A 89 -7.86 -12.16 2.83
CA MET A 89 -6.98 -13.25 2.38
C MET A 89 -6.92 -13.32 0.85
N GLU A 90 -8.06 -13.22 0.17
CA GLU A 90 -8.12 -13.48 -1.28
C GLU A 90 -8.42 -12.25 -2.13
N ASP A 91 -9.01 -11.21 -1.52
CA ASP A 91 -9.47 -10.03 -2.23
C ASP A 91 -8.66 -8.78 -1.89
N ARG A 92 -8.52 -7.92 -2.90
CA ARG A 92 -8.13 -6.53 -2.71
C ARG A 92 -9.15 -5.81 -1.82
N TYR A 93 -8.68 -5.02 -0.85
CA TYR A 93 -9.55 -4.19 -0.01
C TYR A 93 -8.96 -2.79 0.20
N VAL A 94 -8.75 -2.36 1.46
CA VAL A 94 -7.99 -1.13 1.77
C VAL A 94 -6.50 -1.36 1.53
N GLY A 95 -6.00 -2.53 1.91
CA GLY A 95 -4.69 -3.05 1.57
C GLY A 95 -4.77 -4.23 0.59
N PRO A 96 -3.61 -4.75 0.14
CA PRO A 96 -3.54 -5.94 -0.71
C PRO A 96 -4.05 -7.19 -0.01
N GLU A 97 -4.43 -8.17 -0.80
CA GLU A 97 -4.71 -9.54 -0.34
C GLU A 97 -3.45 -10.21 0.23
N LEU A 98 -3.61 -11.00 1.29
CA LEU A 98 -2.48 -11.57 2.03
C LEU A 98 -2.37 -13.10 1.96
N GLY A 99 -3.37 -13.79 1.40
CA GLY A 99 -3.45 -15.26 1.38
C GLY A 99 -2.30 -15.95 0.65
N THR A 100 -1.64 -15.26 -0.28
CA THR A 100 -0.46 -15.77 -1.02
C THR A 100 0.77 -14.87 -0.86
N VAL A 101 0.82 -14.08 0.21
CA VAL A 101 1.90 -13.09 0.41
C VAL A 101 3.28 -13.75 0.50
N LEU A 102 3.37 -14.96 1.05
CA LEU A 102 4.65 -15.66 1.21
C LEU A 102 5.14 -16.34 -0.07
N SER A 103 4.29 -16.47 -1.10
CA SER A 103 4.73 -16.80 -2.46
C SER A 103 5.45 -15.63 -3.15
N ARG A 104 5.27 -14.39 -2.64
CA ARG A 104 5.81 -13.15 -3.24
C ARG A 104 6.86 -12.45 -2.39
N ARG A 105 6.89 -12.73 -1.09
CA ARG A 105 7.72 -12.04 -0.10
C ARG A 105 8.32 -13.04 0.86
N ARG A 106 9.54 -12.75 1.28
CA ARG A 106 10.20 -13.53 2.32
C ARG A 106 9.48 -13.35 3.68
N PRO A 107 9.56 -14.33 4.59
CA PRO A 107 9.01 -14.19 5.94
C PRO A 107 9.54 -12.98 6.69
N GLU A 108 10.83 -12.66 6.54
CA GLU A 108 11.45 -11.49 7.16
C GLU A 108 10.82 -10.19 6.66
N PHE A 109 10.50 -10.11 5.37
CA PHE A 109 9.82 -8.96 4.77
C PHE A 109 8.45 -8.75 5.39
N VAL A 110 7.66 -9.82 5.53
CA VAL A 110 6.31 -9.74 6.12
C VAL A 110 6.41 -9.29 7.58
N MET A 111 7.33 -9.87 8.36
CA MET A 111 7.56 -9.47 9.74
C MET A 111 8.00 -8.00 9.88
N ASN A 112 8.95 -7.56 9.05
CA ASN A 112 9.43 -6.18 9.05
C ASN A 112 8.34 -5.21 8.56
N MET A 113 7.46 -5.63 7.66
CA MET A 113 6.30 -4.82 7.28
C MET A 113 5.31 -4.65 8.45
N ILE A 114 5.08 -5.70 9.25
CA ILE A 114 4.20 -5.65 10.43
C ILE A 114 4.80 -4.75 11.52
N LEU A 115 6.10 -4.91 11.80
CA LEU A 115 6.80 -4.26 12.91
C LEU A 115 7.30 -2.84 12.59
N ASN A 116 7.51 -2.52 11.31
CA ASN A 116 8.18 -1.31 10.87
C ASN A 116 7.54 -0.71 9.60
N ALA A 117 6.21 -0.75 9.53
CA ALA A 117 5.43 -0.30 8.38
C ALA A 117 5.77 1.14 7.94
N THR A 118 5.98 2.07 8.87
CA THR A 118 6.25 3.48 8.57
C THR A 118 7.52 3.62 7.71
N GLU A 119 8.66 3.08 8.18
CA GLU A 119 9.91 3.20 7.45
C GLU A 119 9.88 2.41 6.13
N MET A 120 9.24 1.24 6.14
CA MET A 120 9.01 0.45 4.94
C MET A 120 8.24 1.23 3.87
N VAL A 121 7.17 1.92 4.25
CA VAL A 121 6.38 2.79 3.36
C VAL A 121 7.18 3.99 2.86
N GLU A 122 8.07 4.55 3.67
CA GLU A 122 8.86 5.73 3.28
C GLU A 122 10.02 5.40 2.33
N ARG A 123 10.67 4.25 2.53
CA ARG A 123 11.97 3.94 1.93
C ARG A 123 11.98 2.72 1.02
N HIS A 124 11.16 1.70 1.29
CA HIS A 124 11.23 0.45 0.53
C HIS A 124 10.51 0.59 -0.83
N PRO A 125 11.19 0.39 -1.97
CA PRO A 125 10.62 0.67 -3.29
C PRO A 125 9.35 -0.15 -3.58
N ALA A 126 9.35 -1.44 -3.24
CA ALA A 126 8.17 -2.29 -3.44
C ALA A 126 6.96 -1.90 -2.57
N VAL A 127 7.19 -1.33 -1.38
CA VAL A 127 6.10 -0.88 -0.49
C VAL A 127 5.57 0.46 -0.96
N ARG A 128 6.44 1.32 -1.50
CA ARG A 128 6.03 2.57 -2.13
C ARG A 128 5.19 2.37 -3.38
N GLU A 129 5.51 1.34 -4.16
CA GLU A 129 4.66 0.93 -5.27
C GLU A 129 3.28 0.49 -4.78
N LEU A 130 3.21 -0.30 -3.69
CA LEU A 130 1.94 -0.63 -3.06
C LEU A 130 1.21 0.63 -2.56
N LEU A 131 1.89 1.58 -1.92
CA LEU A 131 1.25 2.84 -1.50
C LEU A 131 0.66 3.60 -2.69
N ALA A 132 1.35 3.64 -3.84
CA ALA A 132 0.84 4.27 -5.05
C ALA A 132 -0.42 3.59 -5.61
N GLN A 133 -0.61 2.29 -5.33
CA GLN A 133 -1.77 1.54 -5.75
C GLN A 133 -2.93 1.61 -4.74
N PHE A 134 -2.64 1.63 -3.44
CA PHE A 134 -3.63 1.52 -2.36
C PHE A 134 -3.96 2.86 -1.67
N TYR A 135 -3.15 3.89 -1.90
CA TYR A 135 -3.32 5.28 -1.43
C TYR A 135 -3.43 5.48 0.08
N THR A 136 -3.35 4.40 0.86
CA THR A 136 -3.44 4.41 2.31
C THR A 136 -2.15 3.82 2.89
N PRO A 137 -1.35 4.59 3.66
CA PRO A 137 -0.17 4.04 4.30
C PRO A 137 -0.57 3.04 5.39
N MET A 138 0.08 1.88 5.40
CA MET A 138 -0.11 0.90 6.48
C MET A 138 0.49 1.45 7.78
N PRO A 139 -0.29 1.57 8.87
CA PRO A 139 0.23 1.99 10.16
C PRO A 139 0.94 0.82 10.86
N VAL A 140 1.84 1.14 11.78
CA VAL A 140 2.36 0.15 12.75
C VAL A 140 1.25 -0.17 13.75
N GLN A 141 0.69 -1.39 13.68
CA GLN A 141 -0.35 -1.89 14.60
C GLN A 141 0.21 -2.84 15.66
N VAL A 142 1.39 -3.41 15.41
CA VAL A 142 2.05 -4.42 16.23
C VAL A 142 3.50 -3.99 16.43
N THR A 143 3.98 -4.03 17.67
CA THR A 143 5.38 -3.72 18.03
C THR A 143 6.07 -4.87 18.74
N ASP A 144 5.30 -5.87 19.17
CA ASP A 144 5.82 -7.09 19.76
C ASP A 144 6.16 -8.12 18.67
N GLN A 145 7.39 -8.64 18.72
CA GLN A 145 7.87 -9.57 17.71
C GLN A 145 7.20 -10.96 17.82
N ALA A 146 6.73 -11.36 19.00
CA ALA A 146 6.02 -12.64 19.16
C ALA A 146 4.59 -12.56 18.58
N GLU A 147 3.86 -11.46 18.80
CA GLU A 147 2.56 -11.20 18.17
C GLU A 147 2.71 -11.15 16.63
N ALA A 148 3.73 -10.45 16.12
CA ALA A 148 4.02 -10.44 14.68
C ALA A 148 4.34 -11.85 14.15
N ARG A 149 5.09 -12.66 14.92
CA ARG A 149 5.44 -14.04 14.57
C ARG A 149 4.20 -14.93 14.54
N ALA A 150 3.27 -14.75 15.46
CA ALA A 150 1.99 -15.44 15.46
C ALA A 150 1.19 -15.11 14.20
N ILE A 151 1.05 -13.81 13.86
CA ILE A 151 0.39 -13.36 12.62
C ILE A 151 1.04 -13.98 11.39
N LEU A 152 2.39 -14.01 11.31
CA LEU A 152 3.09 -14.69 10.23
C LEU A 152 2.72 -16.19 10.16
N GLU A 153 2.60 -16.89 11.30
CA GLU A 153 2.21 -18.30 11.30
C GLU A 153 0.80 -18.52 10.74
N TYR A 154 -0.13 -17.65 11.12
CA TYR A 154 -1.47 -17.65 10.56
C TYR A 154 -1.44 -17.48 9.03
N LEU A 155 -0.69 -16.49 8.52
CA LEU A 155 -0.55 -16.28 7.07
C LEU A 155 0.06 -17.50 6.36
N ARG A 156 1.03 -18.18 6.99
CA ARG A 156 1.60 -19.43 6.46
C ARG A 156 0.56 -20.55 6.39
N ALA A 157 -0.22 -20.74 7.45
CA ALA A 157 -1.25 -21.78 7.49
C ALA A 157 -2.35 -21.51 6.46
N SER A 158 -2.85 -20.28 6.37
CA SER A 158 -3.89 -19.90 5.41
C SER A 158 -3.44 -19.99 3.96
N GLN A 159 -2.15 -19.79 3.66
CA GLN A 159 -1.66 -19.95 2.30
C GLN A 159 -1.86 -21.38 1.77
N ILE A 160 -1.64 -22.39 2.62
CA ILE A 160 -1.86 -23.80 2.26
C ILE A 160 -3.34 -24.03 1.91
N GLU A 161 -4.25 -23.42 2.66
CA GLU A 161 -5.69 -23.52 2.42
C GLU A 161 -6.11 -22.83 1.12
N VAL A 162 -5.57 -21.62 0.85
CA VAL A 162 -5.83 -20.89 -0.40
C VAL A 162 -5.30 -21.66 -1.60
N GLU A 163 -4.08 -22.18 -1.54
CA GLU A 163 -3.49 -22.99 -2.61
C GLU A 163 -4.34 -24.25 -2.89
N ALA A 164 -4.72 -24.99 -1.83
CA ALA A 164 -5.58 -26.16 -1.96
C ALA A 164 -6.97 -25.82 -2.57
N ALA A 165 -7.56 -24.68 -2.21
CA ALA A 165 -8.82 -24.22 -2.77
C ALA A 165 -8.69 -23.83 -4.25
N THR A 166 -7.57 -23.22 -4.66
CA THR A 166 -7.32 -22.91 -6.07
C THR A 166 -7.16 -24.15 -6.94
N GLU A 167 -6.49 -25.20 -6.44
CA GLU A 167 -6.34 -26.47 -7.17
C GLU A 167 -7.67 -27.23 -7.27
N ALA A 168 -8.48 -27.23 -6.20
CA ALA A 168 -9.79 -27.89 -6.20
C ALA A 168 -10.83 -27.20 -7.10
N GLY A 169 -10.62 -25.91 -7.41
CA GLY A 169 -11.51 -25.09 -8.23
C GLY A 169 -11.26 -25.15 -9.74
N ASP A 170 -10.18 -25.79 -10.20
CA ASP A 170 -9.85 -25.93 -11.63
C ASP A 170 -10.42 -27.24 -12.19
N PRO A 171 -11.50 -27.23 -12.99
CA PRO A 171 -12.06 -28.43 -13.60
C PRO A 171 -11.20 -29.00 -14.74
N THR A 172 -10.03 -28.43 -15.03
CA THR A 172 -9.18 -28.80 -16.18
C THR A 172 -7.76 -29.26 -15.86
N SER A 173 -7.41 -29.46 -14.58
CA SER A 173 -6.17 -30.13 -14.18
C SER A 173 -6.29 -31.66 -14.18
#